data_AF-A0A949DG25-F1
#
_entry.id   AF-A0A949DG25-F1
#
_cell.length_a   1.000
_cell.length_b   1.000
_cell.length_c   1.000
_cell.angle_alpha   90.00
_cell.angle_beta   90.00
_cell.angle_gamma   90.00
#
_symmetry.space_group_name_H-M   'P 1'
#
loop_
_entity.id
_entity.type
_entity.pdbx_description
1 polymer ?
#
loop_
_entity_poly.entity_id
_entity_poly.type
_entity_poly.pdbx_seq_one_letter_code
_entity_poly.pdbx_strand_id
1 'polypeptide(L)'
;MREKMITGLKNFFYFPIAKYFLFFAGIRLKRWKPTVIVVTGSNGKTTLLHLLESQLRAQARYSHRANGMYGIAFHLLDLKREKLLKKEWISLFLLTPIRAFRKPPQEKYYV
;
A
#
# COMPACT_ATOMS: atom_id res chain seq x y z
N MET A 1 -23.64 -19.11 15.16
CA MET A 1 -23.21 -19.92 13.98
C MET A 1 -23.26 -19.16 12.65
N ARG A 2 -24.24 -18.26 12.41
CA ARG A 2 -24.33 -17.41 11.20
C ARG A 2 -23.18 -16.41 10.99
N GLU A 3 -22.55 -15.92 12.06
CA GLU A 3 -21.47 -14.93 11.93
C GLU A 3 -20.18 -15.49 11.33
N LYS A 4 -19.77 -16.72 11.68
CA LYS A 4 -18.52 -17.34 11.17
C LYS A 4 -18.53 -17.58 9.66
N MET A 5 -19.69 -17.89 9.06
CA MET A 5 -19.82 -18.06 7.60
C MET A 5 -19.63 -16.72 6.86
N ILE A 6 -20.12 -15.61 7.42
CA ILE A 6 -19.99 -14.28 6.82
C ILE A 6 -18.54 -13.81 6.87
N THR A 7 -17.78 -14.13 7.93
CA THR A 7 -16.35 -13.82 8.04
C THR A 7 -15.51 -14.63 7.03
N GLY A 8 -15.86 -15.89 6.80
CA GLY A 8 -15.20 -16.74 5.79
C GLY A 8 -15.34 -16.19 4.37
N LEU A 9 -16.55 -15.76 3.99
CA LEU A 9 -16.80 -15.19 2.67
C LEU A 9 -16.17 -13.80 2.49
N LYS A 10 -16.18 -12.96 3.53
CA LYS A 10 -15.47 -11.67 3.54
C LYS A 10 -13.97 -11.85 3.32
N ASN A 11 -13.35 -12.83 3.98
CA ASN A 11 -11.95 -13.16 3.77
C ASN A 11 -11.70 -13.73 2.37
N PHE A 12 -12.61 -14.58 1.86
CA PHE A 12 -12.50 -15.18 0.53
C PHE A 12 -12.44 -14.16 -0.60
N PHE A 13 -13.18 -13.04 -0.53
CA PHE A 13 -13.07 -11.96 -1.52
C PHE A 13 -11.96 -10.94 -1.20
N TYR A 14 -11.67 -10.73 0.09
CA TYR A 14 -10.65 -9.77 0.52
C TYR A 14 -9.24 -10.16 0.07
N PHE A 15 -8.86 -11.44 0.18
CA PHE A 15 -7.51 -11.87 -0.16
C PHE A 15 -7.19 -11.88 -1.67
N PRO A 16 -8.07 -12.38 -2.57
CA PRO A 16 -7.82 -12.32 -4.01
C PRO A 16 -7.74 -10.89 -4.55
N ILE A 17 -8.64 -10.02 -4.09
CA ILE A 17 -8.63 -8.62 -4.49
C ILE A 17 -7.35 -7.94 -3.98
N ALA A 18 -6.93 -8.21 -2.73
CA ALA A 18 -5.67 -7.69 -2.19
C ALA A 18 -4.47 -8.17 -3.01
N LYS A 19 -4.44 -9.45 -3.37
CA LYS A 19 -3.40 -10.06 -4.20
C LYS A 19 -3.30 -9.40 -5.57
N TYR A 20 -4.42 -9.03 -6.19
CA TYR A 20 -4.43 -8.28 -7.45
C TYR A 20 -3.68 -6.95 -7.30
N PHE A 21 -4.03 -6.12 -6.31
CA PHE A 21 -3.34 -4.84 -6.09
C PHE A 21 -1.87 -5.05 -5.69
N LEU A 22 -1.56 -6.06 -4.87
CA LEU A 22 -0.19 -6.40 -4.48
C LEU A 22 0.67 -6.84 -5.66
N PHE A 23 0.10 -7.60 -6.61
CA PHE A 23 0.80 -8.02 -7.81
C PHE A 23 1.28 -6.81 -8.61
N PHE A 24 0.39 -5.86 -8.87
CA PHE A 24 0.72 -4.63 -9.59
C PHE A 24 1.63 -3.68 -8.78
N ALA A 25 1.42 -3.57 -7.47
CA ALA A 25 2.31 -2.83 -6.59
C ALA A 25 3.72 -3.43 -6.59
N GLY A 26 3.84 -4.75 -6.65
CA GLY A 26 5.11 -5.47 -6.80
C GLY A 26 5.80 -5.18 -8.13
N ILE A 27 5.06 -5.09 -9.23
CA ILE A 27 5.62 -4.65 -10.53
C ILE A 27 6.20 -3.24 -10.39
N ARG A 28 5.46 -2.30 -9.80
CA ARG A 28 5.92 -0.93 -9.59
C ARG A 28 7.16 -0.87 -8.69
N LEU A 29 7.16 -1.64 -7.59
CA LEU A 29 8.29 -1.73 -6.67
C LEU A 29 9.55 -2.29 -7.36
N LYS A 30 9.42 -3.34 -8.17
CA LYS A 30 10.52 -3.91 -8.97
C LYS A 30 11.08 -2.95 -10.01
N ARG A 31 10.24 -2.08 -10.58
CA ARG A 31 10.67 -1.04 -11.52
C ARG A 31 11.34 0.14 -10.82
N TRP A 32 10.88 0.48 -9.62
CA TRP A 32 11.43 1.56 -8.82
C TRP A 32 12.77 1.18 -8.17
N LYS A 33 12.92 -0.07 -7.70
CA LYS A 33 14.11 -0.59 -7.01
C LYS A 33 14.60 0.28 -5.83
N PRO A 34 13.72 0.72 -4.92
CA PRO A 34 14.17 1.47 -3.74
C PRO A 34 14.85 0.55 -2.72
N THR A 35 15.62 1.16 -1.81
CA THR A 35 15.96 0.51 -0.54
C THR A 35 14.74 0.55 0.37
N VAL A 36 14.19 -0.62 0.70
CA VAL A 36 12.99 -0.75 1.54
C VAL A 36 13.39 -0.85 3.02
N ILE A 37 12.89 0.07 3.83
CA ILE A 37 13.09 0.11 5.29
C ILE A 37 11.75 -0.22 5.95
N VAL A 38 11.63 -1.41 6.53
CA VAL A 38 10.39 -1.82 7.20
C VAL A 38 10.44 -1.43 8.67
N VAL A 39 9.53 -0.54 9.08
CA VAL A 39 9.35 -0.16 10.49
C VAL A 39 8.27 -1.02 11.13
N THR A 40 8.65 -1.86 12.09
CA THR A 40 7.74 -2.72 12.86
C THR A 40 8.01 -2.64 14.36
N GLY A 41 7.07 -3.09 15.18
CA GLY A 41 7.17 -3.08 16.64
C GLY A 41 5.81 -2.95 17.31
N SER A 42 5.70 -3.29 18.60
CA SER A 42 4.48 -3.06 19.38
C SER A 42 4.30 -1.56 19.66
N ASN A 43 5.35 -0.88 20.11
CA ASN A 43 5.38 0.54 20.47
C ASN A 43 6.41 1.33 19.65
N GLY A 44 6.29 2.67 19.61
CA GLY A 44 7.32 3.56 19.05
C GLY A 44 7.42 3.65 17.51
N LYS A 45 6.60 2.91 16.75
CA LYS A 45 6.61 2.93 15.27
C LYS A 45 6.49 4.33 14.67
N THR A 46 5.55 5.12 15.18
CA THR A 46 5.31 6.48 14.71
C THR A 46 6.50 7.40 15.02
N THR A 47 7.06 7.30 16.23
CA THR A 47 8.25 8.07 16.62
C THR A 47 9.45 7.72 15.74
N LEU A 48 9.69 6.44 15.51
CA LEU A 48 10.78 6.00 14.63
C LEU A 48 10.58 6.45 13.18
N LEU A 49 9.34 6.40 12.68
CA LEU A 49 9.01 6.91 11.35
C LEU A 49 9.33 8.41 11.25
N HIS A 50 8.98 9.22 12.24
CA HIS A 50 9.31 10.65 12.26
C HIS A 50 10.81 10.93 12.42
N LEU A 51 11.54 10.09 13.15
CA LEU A 51 13.00 10.18 13.20
C LEU A 51 13.60 9.90 11.81
N LEU A 52 13.17 8.84 11.12
CA LEU A 52 13.57 8.55 9.74
C LEU A 52 13.16 9.68 8.77
N GLU A 53 12.01 10.31 9.01
CA GLU A 53 11.55 11.48 8.27
C GLU A 53 12.51 12.67 8.41
N SER A 54 12.95 12.95 9.63
CA SER A 54 13.89 14.03 9.91
C SER A 54 15.27 13.85 9.23
N GLN A 55 15.70 12.59 9.07
CA GLN A 55 17.01 12.22 8.53
C GLN A 55 17.00 12.08 7.00
N LEU A 56 16.06 11.30 6.44
CA LEU A 56 16.05 10.99 5.01
C LEU A 56 15.33 12.06 4.18
N ARG A 57 14.41 12.84 4.77
CA ARG A 57 13.68 13.94 4.12
C ARG A 57 13.15 13.54 2.73
N ALA A 58 13.39 14.37 1.71
CA ALA A 58 12.93 14.14 0.34
C ALA A 58 13.62 12.95 -0.38
N GLN A 59 14.57 12.26 0.25
CA GLN A 59 15.20 11.07 -0.34
C GLN A 59 14.34 9.82 -0.18
N ALA A 60 13.32 9.87 0.68
CA ALA A 60 12.47 8.75 1.02
C ALA A 60 11.01 9.05 0.75
N ARG A 61 10.26 7.99 0.42
CA ARG A 61 8.81 8.02 0.32
C ARG A 61 8.22 7.28 1.51
N TYR A 62 7.54 8.01 2.37
CA TYR A 62 7.02 7.52 3.66
C TYR A 62 5.57 7.07 3.57
N SER A 63 5.34 5.84 4.01
CA SER A 63 4.03 5.19 3.98
C SER A 63 3.19 5.48 5.22
N HIS A 64 2.96 6.77 5.51
CA HIS A 64 2.18 7.18 6.68
C HIS A 64 0.78 6.54 6.64
N ARG A 65 0.46 5.77 7.70
CA ARG A 65 -0.83 5.07 7.90
C ARG A 65 -1.09 3.88 6.97
N ALA A 66 -0.11 3.43 6.19
CA ALA A 66 -0.24 2.28 5.29
C ALA A 66 0.15 0.96 5.99
N ASN A 67 -0.57 0.57 7.03
CA ASN A 67 -0.18 -0.57 7.90
C ASN A 67 -0.71 -1.94 7.46
N GLY A 68 -1.41 -2.03 6.33
CA GLY A 68 -2.03 -3.27 5.85
C GLY A 68 -1.84 -3.48 4.35
N MET A 69 -2.16 -4.69 3.87
CA MET A 69 -1.94 -5.09 2.47
C MET A 69 -2.46 -4.08 1.44
N TYR A 70 -3.70 -3.61 1.62
CA TYR A 70 -4.27 -2.58 0.75
C TYR A 70 -3.59 -1.23 0.90
N GLY A 71 -3.27 -0.83 2.13
CA GLY A 71 -2.59 0.43 2.40
C GLY A 71 -1.25 0.51 1.68
N ILE A 72 -0.42 -0.53 1.82
CA ILE A 72 0.89 -0.62 1.16
C ILE A 72 0.73 -0.65 -0.36
N ALA A 73 -0.18 -1.49 -0.88
CA ALA A 73 -0.39 -1.60 -2.32
C ALA A 73 -0.87 -0.28 -2.94
N PHE A 74 -1.84 0.38 -2.31
CA PHE A 74 -2.35 1.66 -2.76
C PHE A 74 -1.32 2.77 -2.64
N HIS A 75 -0.57 2.80 -1.55
CA HIS A 75 0.49 3.77 -1.35
C HIS A 75 1.57 3.64 -2.43
N LEU A 76 2.00 2.41 -2.75
CA LEU A 76 2.94 2.17 -3.84
C LEU A 76 2.36 2.59 -5.20
N LEU A 77 1.09 2.30 -5.47
CA LEU A 77 0.41 2.60 -6.74
C LEU A 77 -0.11 4.05 -6.86
N ASP A 78 0.14 4.93 -5.89
CA ASP A 78 -0.43 6.29 -5.85
C ASP A 78 -1.98 6.30 -5.94
N LEU A 79 -2.62 5.29 -5.36
CA LEU A 79 -4.07 5.16 -5.26
C LEU A 79 -4.54 5.71 -3.91
N LYS A 80 -5.66 6.43 -3.92
CA LYS A 80 -6.32 6.93 -2.71
C LYS A 80 -7.79 6.56 -2.75
N ARG A 81 -8.36 6.21 -1.60
CA ARG A 81 -9.81 6.08 -1.41
C ARG A 81 -10.28 7.35 -0.73
N GLU A 82 -11.03 8.18 -1.43
CA GLU A 82 -11.45 9.50 -0.93
C GLU A 82 -12.79 9.43 -0.21
N LYS A 83 -13.76 8.71 -0.78
CA LYS A 83 -15.16 8.72 -0.31
C LYS A 83 -15.62 7.39 0.29
N LEU A 84 -14.75 6.37 0.29
CA LEU A 84 -15.03 5.00 0.76
C LEU A 84 -16.21 4.33 0.04
N LEU A 85 -16.67 4.88 -1.08
CA LEU A 85 -17.80 4.39 -1.86
C LEU A 85 -17.46 3.07 -2.53
N LYS A 86 -18.45 2.17 -2.66
CA LYS A 86 -18.27 0.88 -3.35
C LYS A 86 -17.86 1.06 -4.82
N LYS A 87 -18.37 2.10 -5.49
CA LYS A 87 -18.06 2.40 -6.91
C LYS A 87 -16.59 2.76 -7.14
N GLU A 88 -15.88 3.28 -6.14
CA GLU A 88 -14.45 3.58 -6.24
C GLU A 88 -13.63 2.34 -6.53
N TRP A 89 -14.04 1.16 -6.04
CA TRP A 89 -13.30 -0.09 -6.27
C TRP A 89 -13.15 -0.43 -7.74
N ILE A 90 -14.15 -0.16 -8.57
CA ILE A 90 -14.09 -0.38 -10.02
C ILE A 90 -13.05 0.56 -10.63
N SER A 91 -13.08 1.84 -10.24
CA SER A 91 -12.08 2.81 -10.70
C SER A 91 -10.66 2.44 -10.26
N LEU A 92 -10.46 2.05 -8.99
CA LEU A 92 -9.18 1.58 -8.47
C LEU A 92 -8.68 0.36 -9.22
N PHE A 93 -9.56 -0.61 -9.49
CA PHE A 93 -9.21 -1.80 -10.25
C PHE A 93 -8.72 -1.45 -11.66
N LEU A 94 -9.45 -0.60 -12.39
CA LEU A 94 -9.06 -0.18 -13.74
C LEU A 94 -7.82 0.72 -13.78
N LEU A 95 -7.62 1.57 -12.78
CA LEU A 95 -6.46 2.45 -12.67
C LEU A 95 -5.19 1.72 -12.26
N THR A 96 -5.31 0.61 -11.54
CA THR A 96 -4.18 -0.18 -11.02
C THR A 96 -3.14 -0.54 -12.07
N PRO A 97 -3.48 -1.17 -13.21
CA PRO A 97 -2.49 -1.49 -14.24
C PRO A 97 -1.84 -0.21 -14.77
N ILE A 98 -2.61 0.83 -15.08
CA ILE A 98 -2.06 2.11 -15.59
C ILE A 98 -1.05 2.70 -14.59
N ARG A 99 -1.38 2.69 -13.29
CA ARG A 99 -0.51 3.19 -12.21
C ARG A 99 0.72 2.33 -11.99
N ALA A 100 0.62 1.02 -12.16
CA ALA A 100 1.76 0.11 -12.04
C ALA A 100 2.84 0.40 -13.08
N PHE A 101 2.44 0.82 -14.29
CA PHE A 101 3.37 1.10 -15.39
C PHE A 101 3.79 2.56 -15.54
N ARG A 102 3.20 3.48 -14.76
CA ARG A 102 3.62 4.89 -14.71
C ARG A 102 5.07 5.02 -14.22
N LYS A 103 5.72 6.13 -14.58
CA LYS A 103 7.07 6.47 -14.11
C LYS A 103 7.19 6.25 -12.59
N PRO A 104 8.19 5.50 -12.12
CA PRO A 104 8.38 5.26 -10.70
C PRO A 104 8.78 6.57 -9.97
N PRO A 105 8.63 6.61 -8.65
CA PRO A 105 9.16 7.69 -7.82
C PRO A 105 10.68 7.84 -7.99
N GLN A 106 11.23 9.01 -7.67
CA GLN A 106 12.69 9.29 -7.76
C GLN A 106 13.42 9.07 -6.44
N GLU A 107 12.66 8.99 -5.35
CA GLU A 107 13.11 8.74 -4.00
C GLU A 107 13.89 7.42 -3.95
N LYS A 108 15.00 7.40 -3.21
CA LYS A 108 15.87 6.22 -3.10
C LYS A 108 15.34 5.22 -2.09
N TYR A 109 14.63 5.70 -1.08
CA TYR A 109 14.13 4.88 0.02
C TYR A 109 12.61 4.78 0.00
N TYR A 110 12.12 3.59 0.36
CA TYR A 110 10.73 3.38 0.72
C TYR A 110 10.67 3.02 2.20
N VAL A 111 9.93 3.80 2.98
CA VAL A 111 9.79 3.61 4.43
C VAL A 111 8.34 3.28 4.78
#